data_AF-A0A3N5VNJ5-F1
#
_entry.id   AF-A0A3N5VNJ5-F1
#
_cell.length_a   1.000
_cell.length_b   1.000
_cell.length_c   1.000
_cell.angle_alpha   90.00
_cell.angle_beta   90.00
_cell.angle_gamma   90.00
#
_symmetry.space_group_name_H-M   'P 1'
#
loop_
_entity.id
_entity.type
_entity.pdbx_description
1 polymer ?
#
loop_
_entity_poly.entity_id
_entity_poly.type
_entity_poly.pdbx_seq_one_letter_code
_entity_poly.pdbx_strand_id
1 'polypeptide(L)'
;MKQNYNIDGVDMVTFPGADGLFSNGDHSEEIALIRRAVSISIEKHGSRIIAVVGHYDCAGNPVTREHHYVHIRMAMREVSSWNLHAQIIGLYVNDKREIEEIK
;
A
#
# COMPACT_ATOMS: atom_id res chain seq x y z
N MET A 1 -3.80 11.08 -5.68
CA MET A 1 -4.24 10.42 -6.93
C MET A 1 -4.73 11.41 -7.98
N LYS A 2 -5.83 12.17 -7.76
CA LYS A 2 -6.34 13.13 -8.76
C LYS A 2 -5.33 14.19 -9.23
N GLN A 3 -4.64 14.85 -8.30
CA GLN A 3 -3.70 15.94 -8.64
C GLN A 3 -2.47 15.44 -9.40
N ASN A 4 -1.84 14.36 -8.96
CA ASN A 4 -0.56 13.90 -9.52
C ASN A 4 -0.71 12.89 -10.68
N TYR A 5 -1.86 12.22 -10.79
CA TYR A 5 -2.08 11.14 -11.76
C TYR A 5 -3.38 11.29 -12.58
N ASN A 6 -4.17 12.34 -12.36
CA ASN A 6 -5.45 12.58 -13.02
C ASN A 6 -6.46 11.41 -12.94
N ILE A 7 -6.48 10.71 -11.80
CA ILE A 7 -7.38 9.58 -11.54
C ILE A 7 -8.57 10.04 -10.69
N ASP A 8 -9.79 9.73 -11.14
CA ASP A 8 -11.06 10.10 -10.48
C ASP A 8 -11.62 9.02 -9.54
N GLY A 9 -11.31 7.74 -9.79
CA GLY A 9 -11.76 6.60 -8.99
C GLY A 9 -10.59 5.76 -8.50
N VAL A 10 -10.65 5.34 -7.24
CA VAL A 10 -9.63 4.49 -6.61
C VAL A 10 -10.33 3.30 -5.95
N ASP A 11 -9.93 2.09 -6.34
CA ASP A 11 -10.30 0.89 -5.60
C ASP A 11 -9.51 0.85 -4.29
N MET A 12 -10.23 0.65 -3.18
CA MET A 12 -9.63 0.63 -1.85
C MET A 12 -9.56 -0.80 -1.31
N VAL A 13 -8.34 -1.23 -0.95
CA VAL A 13 -8.08 -2.49 -0.24
C VAL A 13 -7.50 -2.13 1.12
N THR A 14 -8.27 -2.33 2.20
CA THR A 14 -7.92 -1.80 3.54
C THR A 14 -7.81 -2.91 4.57
N PHE A 15 -6.70 -2.92 5.31
CA PHE A 15 -6.43 -3.82 6.43
C PHE A 15 -5.80 -3.02 7.58
N PRO A 16 -6.04 -3.40 8.86
CA PRO A 16 -5.30 -2.82 9.98
C PRO A 16 -3.79 -3.04 9.77
N GLY A 17 -3.00 -1.96 9.85
CA GLY A 17 -1.55 -2.05 9.74
C GLY A 17 -1.04 -2.60 8.40
N ALA A 18 -1.78 -2.39 7.30
CA ALA A 18 -1.51 -2.99 6.00
C ALA A 18 -0.06 -2.81 5.50
N ASP A 19 0.57 -1.67 5.81
CA ASP A 19 1.96 -1.41 5.45
C ASP A 19 2.94 -2.33 6.20
N GLY A 20 2.64 -2.68 7.45
CA GLY A 20 3.42 -3.57 8.31
C GLY A 20 3.14 -5.07 8.15
N LEU A 21 2.09 -5.49 7.43
CA LEU A 21 1.81 -6.92 7.21
C LEU A 21 2.97 -7.66 6.52
N PHE A 22 3.84 -6.93 5.84
CA PHE A 22 4.97 -7.46 5.09
C PHE A 22 6.27 -7.50 5.90
N SER A 23 6.28 -7.02 7.15
CA SER A 23 7.49 -6.94 7.97
C SER A 23 7.74 -8.20 8.83
N ASN A 24 6.70 -8.98 9.13
CA ASN A 24 6.77 -10.19 9.95
C ASN A 24 6.11 -11.35 9.19
N GLY A 25 6.83 -12.46 8.97
CA GLY A 25 6.47 -13.53 8.03
C GLY A 25 5.24 -14.40 8.36
N ASP A 26 4.28 -13.90 9.16
CA ASP A 26 3.14 -14.65 9.69
C ASP A 26 1.77 -14.18 9.13
N HIS A 27 1.77 -13.40 8.05
CA HIS A 27 0.56 -12.80 7.47
C HIS A 27 0.19 -13.36 6.09
N SER A 28 0.48 -14.64 5.85
CA SER A 28 0.32 -15.25 4.53
C SER A 28 -1.13 -15.23 4.01
N GLU A 29 -2.12 -15.31 4.90
CA GLU A 29 -3.54 -15.28 4.54
C GLU A 29 -3.99 -13.88 4.12
N GLU A 30 -3.65 -12.84 4.90
CA GLU A 30 -3.95 -11.46 4.57
C GLU A 30 -3.26 -11.04 3.27
N ILE A 31 -1.99 -11.41 3.09
CA ILE A 31 -1.26 -11.14 1.85
C ILE A 31 -1.95 -11.80 0.65
N ALA A 32 -2.43 -13.03 0.78
CA ALA A 32 -3.17 -13.71 -0.28
C ALA A 32 -4.50 -13.00 -0.62
N LEU A 33 -5.22 -12.51 0.40
CA LEU A 33 -6.46 -11.75 0.20
C LEU A 33 -6.21 -10.40 -0.47
N ILE A 34 -5.19 -9.65 -0.01
CA ILE A 34 -4.77 -8.39 -0.62
C ILE A 34 -4.39 -8.62 -2.08
N ARG A 35 -3.52 -9.61 -2.35
CA ARG A 35 -3.10 -9.93 -3.71
C ARG A 35 -4.29 -10.25 -4.61
N ARG A 36 -5.25 -11.06 -4.15
CA ARG A 36 -6.46 -11.37 -4.91
C ARG A 36 -7.28 -10.12 -5.21
N ALA A 37 -7.48 -9.24 -4.24
CA ALA A 37 -8.23 -8.00 -4.43
C ALA A 37 -7.53 -7.07 -5.44
N VAL A 38 -6.21 -6.87 -5.29
CA VAL A 38 -5.41 -6.06 -6.20
C VAL A 38 -5.42 -6.64 -7.63
N SER A 39 -5.33 -7.96 -7.79
CA SER A 39 -5.48 -8.62 -9.10
C SER A 39 -6.82 -8.32 -9.75
N ILE A 40 -7.92 -8.33 -9.01
CA ILE A 40 -9.25 -7.97 -9.55
C ILE A 40 -9.28 -6.52 -10.03
N SER A 41 -8.77 -5.58 -9.22
CA SER A 41 -8.69 -4.17 -9.61
C SER A 41 -7.89 -3.94 -10.89
N ILE A 42 -6.81 -4.69 -11.10
CA ILE A 42 -5.96 -4.58 -12.29
C ILE A 42 -6.58 -5.27 -13.51
N GLU A 43 -7.04 -6.52 -13.35
CA GLU A 43 -7.50 -7.36 -14.45
C GLU A 43 -8.93 -7.04 -14.90
N LYS A 44 -9.80 -6.63 -13.97
CA LYS A 44 -11.23 -6.40 -14.25
C LYS A 44 -11.56 -4.92 -14.35
N HIS A 45 -11.00 -4.08 -13.49
CA HIS A 45 -11.28 -2.64 -13.49
C HIS A 45 -10.24 -1.84 -14.27
N GLY A 46 -9.14 -2.47 -14.69
CA GLY A 46 -8.11 -1.83 -15.52
C GLY A 46 -7.19 -0.90 -14.75
N SER A 47 -7.08 -1.05 -13.43
CA SER A 47 -6.15 -0.28 -12.61
C SER A 47 -4.71 -0.44 -13.12
N ARG A 48 -3.93 0.64 -13.05
CA ARG A 48 -2.53 0.72 -13.53
C ARG A 48 -1.55 1.23 -12.49
N ILE A 49 -2.03 1.73 -11.35
CA ILE A 49 -1.21 2.25 -10.26
C ILE A 49 -1.68 1.59 -8.97
N ILE A 50 -0.74 1.06 -8.20
CA ILE A 50 -0.94 0.52 -6.85
C ILE A 50 -0.25 1.49 -5.89
N ALA A 51 -1.02 2.08 -4.97
CA ALA A 51 -0.48 2.89 -3.89
C ALA A 51 -0.44 2.08 -2.60
N VAL A 52 0.75 1.87 -2.04
CA VAL A 52 0.94 1.33 -0.70
C VAL A 52 0.93 2.49 0.28
N VAL A 53 -0.01 2.48 1.22
CA VAL A 53 -0.25 3.64 2.11
C VAL A 53 -0.11 3.22 3.58
N GLY A 54 0.79 3.89 4.29
CA GLY A 54 0.83 3.92 5.75
C GLY A 54 0.36 5.28 6.28
N HIS A 55 0.07 5.37 7.58
CA HIS A 55 -0.35 6.63 8.18
C HIS A 55 0.13 6.78 9.62
N TYR A 56 0.22 8.04 10.06
CA TYR A 56 0.49 8.40 11.45
C TYR A 56 -0.58 7.83 12.40
N ASP A 57 -0.14 7.44 13.60
CA ASP A 57 -1.00 6.91 14.67
C ASP A 57 -1.81 5.65 14.25
N CYS A 58 -1.15 4.74 13.52
CA CYS A 58 -1.78 3.50 13.08
C CYS A 58 -1.87 2.48 14.23
N ALA A 59 -3.07 2.28 14.78
CA ALA A 59 -3.28 1.27 15.82
C ALA A 59 -2.97 -0.17 15.36
N GLY A 60 -3.13 -0.46 14.07
CA GLY A 60 -2.83 -1.78 13.49
C GLY A 60 -1.35 -2.01 13.19
N ASN A 61 -0.53 -0.94 13.19
CA ASN A 61 0.92 -1.00 13.05
C ASN A 61 1.53 0.11 13.92
N PRO A 62 1.57 -0.06 15.26
CA PRO A 62 1.91 0.98 16.22
C PRO A 62 3.43 1.20 16.28
N VAL A 63 3.99 1.79 15.22
CA VAL A 63 5.43 2.00 15.05
C VAL A 63 5.76 3.46 14.76
N THR A 64 7.04 3.81 14.78
CA THR A 64 7.49 5.16 14.43
C THR A 64 7.32 5.44 12.93
N ARG A 65 7.30 6.72 12.55
CA ARG A 65 7.26 7.16 11.15
C ARG A 65 8.37 6.50 10.30
N GLU A 66 9.58 6.38 10.84
CA GLU A 66 10.72 5.78 10.16
C GLU A 66 10.51 4.28 9.91
N HIS A 67 9.85 3.58 10.84
CA HIS A 67 9.47 2.19 10.66
C HIS A 67 8.34 2.03 9.63
N HIS A 68 7.33 2.90 9.64
CA HIS A 68 6.33 2.95 8.56
C HIS A 68 6.99 3.09 7.19
N TYR A 69 8.02 3.92 7.05
CA TYR A 69 8.74 4.06 5.78
C TYR A 69 9.43 2.77 5.33
N VAL A 70 10.04 2.04 6.27
CA VAL A 70 10.66 0.75 6.01
C VAL A 70 9.59 -0.26 5.58
N HIS A 71 8.48 -0.32 6.31
CA HIS A 71 7.35 -1.20 6.05
C HIS A 71 6.73 -0.94 4.68
N ILE A 72 6.47 0.33 4.33
CA ILE A 72 6.00 0.74 3.00
C ILE A 72 6.97 0.27 1.90
N ARG A 73 8.28 0.46 2.07
CA ARG A 73 9.27 -0.02 1.08
C ARG A 73 9.27 -1.55 0.94
N MET A 74 9.12 -2.28 2.04
CA MET A 74 9.04 -3.75 2.03
C MET A 74 7.76 -4.21 1.31
N ALA A 75 6.64 -3.60 1.64
CA ALA A 75 5.36 -3.83 0.99
C ALA A 75 5.41 -3.53 -0.52
N MET A 76 6.05 -2.42 -0.93
CA MET A 76 6.26 -2.10 -2.35
C MET A 76 7.05 -3.19 -3.07
N ARG A 77 8.10 -3.73 -2.45
CA ARG A 77 8.90 -4.84 -3.01
C ARG A 77 8.07 -6.12 -3.15
N GLU A 78 7.30 -6.45 -2.12
CA GLU A 78 6.42 -7.62 -2.14
C GLU A 78 5.36 -7.50 -3.24
N VAL A 79 4.64 -6.38 -3.29
CA VAL A 79 3.63 -6.09 -4.33
C VAL A 79 4.27 -6.13 -5.72
N SER A 80 5.50 -5.63 -5.86
CA SER A 80 6.25 -5.70 -7.13
C SER A 80 6.55 -7.14 -7.55
N SER A 81 6.77 -8.05 -6.60
CA SER A 81 7.04 -9.46 -6.87
C SER A 81 5.82 -10.20 -7.44
N TRP A 82 4.60 -9.68 -7.24
CA TRP A 82 3.37 -10.26 -7.78
C TRP A 82 3.27 -10.11 -9.30
N ASN A 83 4.13 -9.30 -9.93
CA ASN A 83 4.24 -9.12 -11.38
C ASN A 83 2.91 -8.75 -12.06
N LEU A 84 2.16 -7.82 -11.46
CA LEU A 84 0.84 -7.39 -11.95
C LEU A 84 0.92 -6.27 -13.01
N HIS A 85 2.11 -5.97 -13.54
CA HIS A 85 2.34 -4.95 -14.59
C HIS A 85 1.72 -3.57 -14.29
N ALA A 86 1.71 -3.16 -13.02
CA ALA A 86 1.22 -1.86 -12.56
C ALA A 86 2.37 -1.04 -11.94
N GLN A 87 2.27 0.28 -12.03
CA GLN A 87 3.16 1.19 -11.34
C GLN A 87 2.91 1.10 -9.82
N ILE A 88 3.96 1.01 -9.03
CA ILE A 88 3.84 0.94 -7.56
C ILE A 88 4.40 2.23 -6.97
N ILE A 89 3.64 2.85 -6.06
CA ILE A 89 4.05 4.06 -5.33
C ILE A 89 3.85 3.85 -3.83
N GLY A 90 4.75 4.38 -3.02
CA GLY A 90 4.64 4.38 -1.56
C GLY A 90 4.21 5.75 -1.06
N LEU A 91 3.22 5.81 -0.18
CA LEU A 91 2.71 7.04 0.41
C LEU A 91 2.63 6.89 1.93
N TYR A 92 3.02 7.93 2.64
CA TYR A 92 2.79 8.05 4.08
C TYR A 92 1.95 9.29 4.37
N VAL A 93 0.88 9.12 5.13
CA VAL A 93 0.07 10.25 5.62
C VAL A 93 0.60 10.66 6.99
N ASN A 94 1.21 11.84 7.08
CA ASN A 94 1.80 12.32 8.33
C ASN A 94 0.76 12.84 9.34
N ASP A 95 1.22 13.28 10.51
CA ASP A 95 0.40 13.82 11.61
C ASP A 95 -0.43 15.04 11.20
N LYS A 96 0.02 15.80 10.20
CA LYS A 96 -0.68 16.95 9.62
C LYS A 96 -1.63 16.56 8.48
N ARG A 97 -1.77 15.27 8.18
CA ARG A 97 -2.51 14.72 7.03
C ARG A 97 -1.95 15.14 5.67
N GLU A 98 -0.67 15.47 5.63
CA GLU A 98 0.07 15.71 4.39
C GLU A 98 0.63 14.39 3.86
N ILE A 99 0.80 14.31 2.55
CA ILE A 99 1.33 13.12 1.88
C ILE A 99 2.84 13.24 1.71
N GLU A 100 3.55 12.23 2.16
CA GLU A 100 4.98 12.05 1.94
C GLU A 100 5.18 10.86 1.00
N GLU A 101 5.82 11.08 -0.16
CA GLU A 101 6.11 10.01 -1.12
C GLU A 101 7.35 9.24 -0.68
N ILE A 102 7.23 7.92 -0.62
CA ILE A 102 8.28 7.00 -0.24
C ILE A 102 8.85 6.34 -1.50
N LYS A 103 10.17 6.45 -1.66
CA LYS A 103 10.94 5.88 -2.76
C LYS A 103 11.65 4.59 -2.33
#